data_AF-A0A7V3E5A7-F1
#
_entry.id   AF-A0A7V3E5A7-F1
#
_cell.length_a   1.000
_cell.length_b   1.000
_cell.length_c   1.000
_cell.angle_alpha   90.00
_cell.angle_beta   90.00
_cell.angle_gamma   90.00
#
_symmetry.space_group_name_H-M   'P 1'
#
loop_
_entity.id
_entity.type
_entity.pdbx_description
1 polymer ?
#
loop_
_entity_poly.entity_id
_entity_poly.type
_entity_poly.pdbx_seq_one_letter_code
_entity_poly.pdbx_strand_id
1 'polypeptide(L)'
;MISIILAGGAGIRLWPLSRKFWPKFLIKLPYEKYTLLQKTFLRVKSFTDVEKIFVVVNKEHKFLVKENIQDLGIKFPIENILAEPEIKNTLPAVTFVCSVIKEKYSSEEIISVFPSDHFIKDEKKFARFIKKAVNIAKKGPIVLFGIKPTRVETGYGHIETNEKFDEDSFYIKRFIEKPDFETAKSLSVLDNVYWNSGIFVFSLKTFFEELKIYQPEIYKFFLEKNFETKLEKIYSQLPNIPIDKGLIEKTKNVVVIPLGILWDDLGSWAAIERIYQKDNQGNIILAKNVDIGSKNIIVVGDRRVVATCGLEDVIVVDTEDALLVINKNFDQKVKDIVEKISDETVLYHKTVQRPWGFYTVLKQEKGYKVKLINVLPNKKLSLQKHKKRAEQWFVVKGVAKITCNNKVFYLKQNETLRIEKNTPHRLENPSSKNILEIIEVAYGSYLGEDDIIRLEDDFGRK
;
A
#
# COMPACT_ATOMS: atom_id res chain seq x y z
N MET A 1 20.21 -4.56 -13.54
CA MET A 1 19.50 -3.79 -12.49
C MET A 1 18.25 -4.55 -12.08
N ILE A 2 18.00 -4.57 -10.79
CA ILE A 2 16.86 -5.21 -10.13
C ILE A 2 16.12 -4.12 -9.34
N SER A 3 14.78 -4.15 -9.37
CA SER A 3 13.96 -3.14 -8.72
C SER A 3 13.20 -3.74 -7.55
N ILE A 4 13.20 -3.04 -6.42
CA ILE A 4 12.46 -3.38 -5.21
C ILE A 4 11.36 -2.34 -5.02
N ILE A 5 10.12 -2.79 -4.89
CA ILE A 5 8.96 -1.95 -4.55
C ILE A 5 8.59 -2.23 -3.09
N LEU A 6 8.64 -1.18 -2.26
CA LEU A 6 8.26 -1.21 -0.85
C LEU A 6 6.74 -0.96 -0.74
N ALA A 7 5.97 -2.03 -0.54
CA ALA A 7 4.54 -2.00 -0.27
C ALA A 7 4.26 -2.00 1.24
N GLY A 8 4.67 -0.92 1.90
CA GLY A 8 4.51 -0.70 3.33
C GLY A 8 3.68 0.55 3.64
N GLY A 9 3.24 0.66 4.90
CA GLY A 9 2.51 1.83 5.40
C GLY A 9 0.99 1.71 5.26
N ALA A 10 0.27 1.85 6.38
CA ALA A 10 -1.19 1.84 6.38
C ALA A 10 -1.78 3.09 5.69
N GLY A 11 -1.07 4.23 5.78
CA GLY A 11 -1.48 5.48 5.14
C GLY A 11 -2.81 6.05 5.62
N ILE A 12 -3.11 5.90 6.92
CA ILE A 12 -4.40 6.23 7.55
C ILE A 12 -4.85 7.69 7.41
N ARG A 13 -3.94 8.61 7.06
CA ARG A 13 -4.25 10.04 6.86
C ARG A 13 -5.09 10.31 5.61
N LEU A 14 -5.22 9.31 4.72
CA LEU A 14 -6.13 9.34 3.59
C LEU A 14 -7.44 8.59 3.87
N TRP A 15 -7.77 8.30 5.14
CA TRP A 15 -9.12 7.87 5.49
C TRP A 15 -10.11 8.96 5.04
N PRO A 16 -11.32 8.63 4.53
CA PRO A 16 -11.92 7.31 4.40
C PRO A 16 -11.61 6.60 3.08
N LEU A 17 -10.57 6.97 2.33
CA LEU A 17 -10.15 6.18 1.17
C LEU A 17 -9.23 5.02 1.57
N SER A 18 -8.31 5.26 2.50
CA SER A 18 -7.47 4.20 3.09
C SER A 18 -8.17 3.48 4.23
N ARG A 19 -7.82 2.21 4.43
CA ARG A 19 -8.20 1.37 5.58
C ARG A 19 -6.98 0.59 6.07
N LYS A 20 -7.02 0.03 7.29
CA LYS A 20 -5.95 -0.86 7.77
C LYS A 20 -5.67 -2.02 6.81
N PHE A 21 -6.72 -2.65 6.29
CA PHE A 21 -6.62 -3.76 5.34
C PHE A 21 -6.80 -3.33 3.87
N TRP A 22 -6.87 -2.04 3.62
CA TRP A 22 -6.78 -1.44 2.28
C TRP A 22 -5.86 -0.21 2.33
N PRO A 23 -4.56 -0.44 2.54
CA PRO A 23 -3.60 0.61 2.77
C PRO A 23 -3.47 1.55 1.58
N LYS A 24 -2.88 2.73 1.83
CA LYS A 24 -2.68 3.78 0.83
C LYS A 24 -2.14 3.27 -0.51
N PHE A 25 -1.13 2.39 -0.55
CA PHE A 25 -0.60 1.90 -1.82
C PHE A 25 -1.62 1.14 -2.69
N LEU A 26 -2.71 0.62 -2.12
CA LEU A 26 -3.81 -0.03 -2.85
C LEU A 26 -4.95 0.92 -3.24
N ILE A 27 -4.90 2.20 -2.85
CA ILE A 27 -5.95 3.14 -3.24
C ILE A 27 -5.77 3.55 -4.70
N LYS A 28 -6.91 3.77 -5.36
CA LYS A 28 -6.97 4.54 -6.60
C LYS A 28 -7.26 5.98 -6.22
N LEU A 29 -6.46 6.92 -6.73
CA LEU A 29 -6.84 8.32 -6.63
C LEU A 29 -8.04 8.59 -7.56
N PRO A 30 -8.86 9.61 -7.28
CA PRO A 30 -10.02 9.90 -8.10
C PRO A 30 -9.66 10.12 -9.59
N TYR A 31 -10.48 9.58 -10.49
CA TYR A 31 -10.26 9.58 -11.94
C TYR A 31 -8.98 8.87 -12.44
N GLU A 32 -8.23 8.22 -11.55
CA GLU A 32 -7.10 7.38 -11.94
C GLU A 32 -7.56 5.94 -12.18
N LYS A 33 -7.03 5.32 -13.24
CA LYS A 33 -7.36 3.93 -13.60
C LYS A 33 -6.74 2.92 -12.62
N TYR A 34 -5.53 3.23 -12.17
CA TYR A 34 -4.64 2.33 -11.47
C TYR A 34 -4.46 2.73 -10.00
N THR A 35 -4.22 1.76 -9.14
CA THR A 35 -3.79 2.00 -7.76
C THR A 35 -2.40 2.64 -7.73
N LEU A 36 -1.99 3.24 -6.60
CA LEU A 36 -0.63 3.76 -6.45
C LEU A 36 0.44 2.67 -6.68
N LEU A 37 0.22 1.48 -6.14
CA LEU A 37 1.09 0.31 -6.37
C LEU A 37 1.16 -0.05 -7.86
N GLN A 38 0.03 -0.12 -8.55
CA GLN A 38 -0.01 -0.40 -9.99
C GLN A 38 0.71 0.67 -10.80
N LYS A 39 0.52 1.96 -10.48
CA LYS A 39 1.25 3.06 -11.12
C LYS A 39 2.76 2.91 -10.93
N THR A 40 3.20 2.60 -9.70
CA THR A 40 4.62 2.36 -9.41
C THR A 40 5.15 1.14 -10.14
N PHE A 41 4.40 0.03 -10.18
CA PHE A 41 4.80 -1.18 -10.88
C PHE A 41 4.96 -0.95 -12.39
N LEU A 42 4.00 -0.27 -13.03
CA LEU A 42 4.07 0.08 -14.46
C LEU A 42 5.26 1.00 -14.76
N ARG A 43 5.51 1.99 -13.88
CA ARG A 43 6.66 2.88 -13.99
C ARG A 43 7.97 2.10 -13.92
N VAL A 44 8.12 1.22 -12.93
CA VAL A 44 9.32 0.37 -12.77
C VAL A 44 9.52 -0.56 -13.95
N LYS A 45 8.44 -1.17 -14.45
CA LYS A 45 8.46 -2.03 -15.64
C LYS A 45 8.97 -1.31 -16.90
N SER A 46 8.88 0.01 -16.97
CA SER A 46 9.40 0.78 -18.12
C SER A 46 10.93 0.75 -18.25
N PHE A 47 11.64 0.35 -17.20
CA PHE A 47 13.11 0.31 -17.17
C PHE A 47 13.69 -0.92 -16.44
N THR A 48 12.86 -1.86 -15.96
CA THR A 48 13.28 -3.13 -15.35
C THR A 48 12.42 -4.26 -15.89
N ASP A 49 13.05 -5.36 -16.29
CA ASP A 49 12.34 -6.58 -16.71
C ASP A 49 11.50 -7.13 -15.57
N VAL A 50 10.34 -7.68 -15.89
CA VAL A 50 9.33 -8.08 -14.89
C VAL A 50 9.87 -9.12 -13.92
N GLU A 51 10.74 -10.01 -14.40
CA GLU A 51 11.42 -11.07 -13.66
C GLU A 51 12.44 -10.52 -12.64
N LYS A 52 12.89 -9.28 -12.84
CA LYS A 52 13.83 -8.56 -11.97
C LYS A 52 13.12 -7.49 -11.11
N ILE A 53 11.80 -7.54 -11.00
CA ILE A 53 11.03 -6.72 -10.06
C ILE A 53 10.67 -7.58 -8.85
N PHE A 54 10.98 -7.07 -7.66
CA PHE A 54 10.61 -7.64 -6.36
C PHE A 54 9.67 -6.67 -5.64
N VAL A 55 8.68 -7.22 -4.95
CA VAL A 55 7.76 -6.44 -4.12
C VAL A 55 7.84 -6.99 -2.70
N VAL A 56 8.12 -6.12 -1.73
CA VAL A 56 8.10 -6.49 -0.31
C VAL A 56 6.89 -5.86 0.36
N VAL A 57 6.17 -6.68 1.12
CA VAL A 57 4.89 -6.32 1.73
C VAL A 57 4.74 -7.06 3.05
N ASN A 58 3.94 -6.54 3.98
CA ASN A 58 3.53 -7.32 5.14
C ASN A 58 2.73 -8.58 4.72
N LYS A 59 2.91 -9.70 5.45
CA LYS A 59 2.18 -10.96 5.20
C LYS A 59 0.66 -10.80 5.11
N GLU A 60 0.06 -9.86 5.85
CA GLU A 60 -1.38 -9.60 5.84
C GLU A 60 -1.89 -9.06 4.50
N HIS A 61 -1.05 -8.34 3.74
CA HIS A 61 -1.43 -7.74 2.45
C HIS A 61 -0.86 -8.48 1.23
N LYS A 62 -0.08 -9.55 1.43
CA LYS A 62 0.54 -10.32 0.32
C LYS A 62 -0.47 -10.73 -0.74
N PHE A 63 -1.62 -11.23 -0.30
CA PHE A 63 -2.70 -11.63 -1.21
C PHE A 63 -3.23 -10.46 -2.04
N LEU A 64 -3.49 -9.32 -1.40
CA LEU A 64 -4.04 -8.15 -2.09
C LEU A 64 -3.04 -7.58 -3.11
N VAL A 65 -1.75 -7.52 -2.76
CA VAL A 65 -0.69 -7.10 -3.68
C VAL A 65 -0.60 -8.03 -4.89
N LYS A 66 -0.70 -9.35 -4.67
CA LYS A 66 -0.74 -10.34 -5.75
C LYS A 66 -1.88 -10.03 -6.72
N GLU A 67 -3.12 -9.98 -6.24
CA GLU A 67 -4.28 -9.75 -7.12
C GLU A 67 -4.15 -8.40 -7.82
N ASN A 68 -3.72 -7.36 -7.11
CA ASN A 68 -3.58 -6.03 -7.68
C ASN A 68 -2.55 -5.96 -8.82
N ILE A 69 -1.46 -6.74 -8.75
CA ILE A 69 -0.50 -6.86 -9.87
C ILE A 69 -1.08 -7.74 -10.99
N GLN A 70 -1.75 -8.83 -10.65
CA GLN A 70 -2.38 -9.73 -11.63
C GLN A 70 -3.49 -9.04 -12.44
N ASP A 71 -4.23 -8.10 -11.83
CA ASP A 71 -5.24 -7.24 -12.47
C ASP A 71 -4.67 -6.40 -13.62
N LEU A 72 -3.34 -6.23 -13.71
CA LEU A 72 -2.70 -5.56 -14.85
C LEU A 72 -2.63 -6.47 -16.09
N GLY A 73 -2.95 -7.75 -15.99
CA GLY A 73 -2.79 -8.74 -17.06
C GLY A 73 -1.33 -9.07 -17.38
N ILE A 74 -0.40 -8.78 -16.46
CA ILE A 74 1.03 -8.99 -16.64
C ILE A 74 1.43 -10.31 -15.96
N LYS A 75 2.15 -11.17 -16.67
CA LYS A 75 2.77 -12.37 -16.09
C LYS A 75 3.90 -11.95 -15.16
N PHE A 76 3.66 -12.02 -13.86
CA PHE A 76 4.61 -11.65 -12.82
C PHE A 76 4.99 -12.87 -11.96
N PRO A 77 6.29 -13.14 -11.69
CA PRO A 77 6.71 -14.23 -10.82
C PRO A 77 6.21 -14.00 -9.39
N ILE A 78 5.33 -14.87 -8.91
CA ILE A 78 4.67 -14.67 -7.61
C ILE A 78 5.65 -14.83 -6.43
N GLU A 79 6.70 -15.61 -6.64
CA GLU A 79 7.83 -15.78 -5.74
C GLU A 79 8.62 -14.49 -5.48
N ASN A 80 8.48 -13.48 -6.36
CA ASN A 80 9.08 -12.17 -6.16
C ASN A 80 8.22 -11.24 -5.27
N ILE A 81 7.05 -11.69 -4.79
CA ILE A 81 6.30 -11.03 -3.69
C ILE A 81 6.77 -11.61 -2.37
N LEU A 82 7.66 -10.87 -1.70
CA LEU A 82 8.24 -11.24 -0.42
C LEU A 82 7.39 -10.70 0.72
N ALA A 83 7.01 -11.58 1.65
CA ALA A 83 6.16 -11.23 2.77
C ALA A 83 6.96 -11.07 4.06
N GLU A 84 6.93 -9.87 4.62
CA GLU A 84 7.49 -9.59 5.93
C GLU A 84 6.62 -10.19 7.04
N PRO A 85 7.20 -10.94 7.99
CA PRO A 85 6.46 -11.48 9.13
C PRO A 85 5.87 -10.39 10.03
N GLU A 86 6.60 -9.28 10.18
CA GLU A 86 6.31 -8.15 11.06
C GLU A 86 6.75 -6.84 10.38
N ILE A 87 6.16 -5.72 10.78
CA ILE A 87 6.52 -4.39 10.25
C ILE A 87 7.72 -3.86 11.03
N LYS A 88 8.88 -3.73 10.38
CA LYS A 88 10.14 -3.25 11.00
C LYS A 88 10.78 -2.05 10.26
N ASN A 89 9.98 -1.31 9.48
CA ASN A 89 10.41 -0.17 8.66
C ASN A 89 11.30 -0.56 7.46
N THR A 90 11.80 0.44 6.73
CA THR A 90 12.40 0.25 5.40
C THR A 90 13.75 -0.46 5.40
N LEU A 91 14.61 -0.32 6.43
CA LEU A 91 15.93 -0.95 6.38
C LEU A 91 15.84 -2.49 6.47
N PRO A 92 15.15 -3.10 7.45
CA PRO A 92 14.93 -4.54 7.48
C PRO A 92 14.26 -5.07 6.21
N ALA A 93 13.25 -4.36 5.69
CA ALA A 93 12.55 -4.74 4.47
C ALA A 93 13.49 -4.81 3.25
N VAL A 94 14.30 -3.77 3.03
CA VAL A 94 15.28 -3.74 1.94
C VAL A 94 16.34 -4.83 2.14
N THR A 95 16.86 -5.00 3.35
CA THR A 95 17.86 -6.04 3.62
C THR A 95 17.32 -7.44 3.38
N PHE A 96 16.07 -7.72 3.76
CA PHE A 96 15.41 -9.00 3.48
C PHE A 96 15.38 -9.29 1.98
N VAL A 97 14.91 -8.33 1.18
CA VAL A 97 14.84 -8.50 -0.28
C VAL A 97 16.24 -8.65 -0.88
N CYS A 98 17.20 -7.81 -0.51
CA CYS A 98 18.60 -7.91 -0.97
C CYS A 98 19.22 -9.27 -0.61
N SER A 99 18.82 -9.88 0.51
CA SER A 99 19.30 -11.20 0.93
C SER A 99 18.68 -12.36 0.16
N VAL A 100 17.49 -12.20 -0.40
CA VAL A 100 16.93 -13.13 -1.40
C VAL A 100 17.62 -12.93 -2.76
N ILE A 101 17.87 -11.68 -3.14
CA ILE A 101 18.47 -11.33 -4.43
C ILE A 101 19.92 -11.85 -4.52
N LYS A 102 20.74 -11.70 -3.47
CA LYS A 102 22.15 -12.11 -3.47
C LYS A 102 22.36 -13.61 -3.75
N GLU A 103 21.36 -14.46 -3.47
CA GLU A 103 21.43 -15.90 -3.71
C GLU A 103 21.25 -16.23 -5.21
N LYS A 104 20.67 -15.30 -5.98
CA LYS A 104 20.30 -15.49 -7.39
C LYS A 104 21.15 -14.66 -8.36
N TYR A 105 21.79 -13.60 -7.87
CA TYR A 105 22.42 -12.59 -8.72
C TYR A 105 23.80 -12.15 -8.20
N SER A 106 24.61 -11.60 -9.11
CA SER A 106 25.94 -11.06 -8.80
C SER A 106 25.87 -9.92 -7.77
N SER A 107 26.87 -9.81 -6.90
CA SER A 107 27.03 -8.70 -5.95
C SER A 107 27.18 -7.33 -6.64
N GLU A 108 27.55 -7.32 -7.92
CA GLU A 108 27.68 -6.09 -8.72
C GLU A 108 26.34 -5.64 -9.34
N GLU A 109 25.25 -6.39 -9.15
CA GLU A 109 23.94 -5.95 -9.61
C GLU A 109 23.50 -4.68 -8.90
N ILE A 110 22.98 -3.74 -9.70
CA ILE A 110 22.41 -2.50 -9.21
C ILE A 110 20.98 -2.76 -8.75
N ILE A 111 20.67 -2.30 -7.55
CA ILE A 111 19.37 -2.33 -6.92
C ILE A 111 18.79 -0.91 -6.95
N SER A 112 17.52 -0.79 -7.34
CA SER A 112 16.75 0.43 -7.19
C SER A 112 15.53 0.18 -6.30
N VAL A 113 15.34 1.00 -5.28
CA VAL A 113 14.30 0.84 -4.26
C VAL A 113 13.27 1.97 -4.41
N PHE A 114 11.99 1.61 -4.50
CA PHE A 114 10.89 2.54 -4.73
C PHE A 114 9.79 2.36 -3.69
N PRO A 115 9.32 3.45 -3.05
CA PRO A 115 8.06 3.45 -2.32
C PRO A 115 6.90 3.22 -3.28
N SER A 116 5.95 2.39 -2.88
CA SER A 116 4.79 2.01 -3.72
C SER A 116 3.70 3.09 -3.80
N ASP A 117 3.76 4.11 -2.94
CA ASP A 117 2.68 5.03 -2.64
C ASP A 117 2.98 6.50 -3.00
N HIS A 118 3.98 6.74 -3.85
CA HIS A 118 4.34 8.06 -4.35
C HIS A 118 3.64 8.42 -5.67
N PHE A 119 3.30 9.69 -5.82
CA PHE A 119 2.92 10.28 -7.09
C PHE A 119 4.16 10.83 -7.81
N ILE A 120 4.35 10.44 -9.07
CA ILE A 120 5.44 10.91 -9.93
C ILE A 120 4.86 11.25 -11.29
N LYS A 121 5.02 12.49 -11.74
CA LYS A 121 4.65 12.93 -13.09
C LYS A 121 5.83 12.77 -14.05
N ASP A 122 5.52 12.58 -15.32
CA ASP A 122 6.50 12.39 -16.41
C ASP A 122 7.40 11.16 -16.21
N GLU A 123 6.81 9.98 -16.41
CA GLU A 123 7.50 8.70 -16.25
C GLU A 123 8.69 8.53 -17.21
N LYS A 124 8.64 9.15 -18.39
CA LYS A 124 9.75 9.10 -19.36
C LYS A 124 10.97 9.86 -18.84
N LYS A 125 10.76 11.06 -18.28
CA LYS A 125 11.84 11.83 -17.67
C LYS A 125 12.36 11.14 -16.41
N PHE A 126 11.48 10.56 -15.59
CA PHE A 126 11.89 9.76 -14.44
C PHE A 126 12.79 8.58 -14.82
N ALA A 127 12.46 7.83 -15.88
CA ALA A 127 13.28 6.73 -16.36
C ALA A 127 14.71 7.16 -16.79
N ARG A 128 14.88 8.40 -17.27
CA ARG A 128 16.22 8.96 -17.58
C ARG A 128 17.04 9.19 -16.31
N PHE A 129 16.41 9.71 -15.25
CA PHE A 129 17.06 9.87 -13.95
C PHE A 129 17.49 8.53 -13.36
N ILE A 130 16.66 7.48 -13.49
CA ILE A 130 17.04 6.12 -13.07
C ILE A 130 18.26 5.62 -13.85
N LYS A 131 18.31 5.80 -15.17
CA LYS A 131 19.50 5.43 -15.96
C LYS A 131 20.75 6.17 -15.51
N LYS A 132 20.66 7.47 -15.20
CA LYS A 132 21.78 8.25 -14.63
C LYS A 132 22.22 7.66 -13.28
N ALA A 133 21.26 7.40 -12.38
CA ALA A 133 21.54 6.82 -11.06
C ALA A 133 22.23 5.46 -11.14
N VAL A 134 21.82 4.60 -12.07
CA VAL A 134 22.48 3.30 -12.31
C VAL A 134 23.94 3.48 -12.67
N ASN A 135 24.27 4.42 -13.55
CA ASN A 135 25.65 4.67 -13.97
C ASN A 135 26.50 5.23 -12.82
N ILE A 136 25.91 6.05 -11.95
CA ILE A 136 26.58 6.57 -10.75
C ILE A 136 26.78 5.45 -9.72
N ALA A 137 25.76 4.65 -9.42
CA ALA A 137 25.81 3.56 -8.45
C ALA A 137 26.86 2.49 -8.80
N LYS A 138 27.10 2.25 -10.10
CA LYS A 138 28.20 1.38 -10.58
C LYS A 138 29.59 1.85 -10.17
N LYS A 139 29.76 3.13 -9.84
CA LYS A 139 31.03 3.71 -9.38
C LYS A 139 31.22 3.57 -7.86
N GLY A 140 30.25 2.98 -7.15
CA GLY A 140 30.33 2.72 -5.70
C GLY A 140 29.31 3.44 -4.80
N PRO A 141 28.89 4.71 -5.04
CA PRO A 141 28.04 5.41 -4.08
C PRO A 141 26.58 4.93 -4.06
N ILE A 142 25.91 5.16 -2.93
CA ILE A 142 24.44 5.12 -2.85
C ILE A 142 23.89 6.41 -3.47
N VAL A 143 22.93 6.27 -4.39
CA VAL A 143 22.31 7.39 -5.08
C VAL A 143 20.92 7.66 -4.51
N LEU A 144 20.69 8.92 -4.14
CA LEU A 144 19.40 9.47 -3.73
C LEU A 144 18.82 10.37 -4.82
N PHE A 145 17.54 10.67 -4.69
CA PHE A 145 16.86 11.64 -5.54
C PHE A 145 16.27 12.77 -4.70
N GLY A 146 16.68 14.00 -5.04
CA GLY A 146 16.33 15.21 -4.30
C GLY A 146 15.24 16.02 -4.98
N ILE A 147 14.21 16.46 -4.24
CA ILE A 147 13.17 17.38 -4.74
C ILE A 147 13.47 18.79 -4.24
N LYS A 148 13.36 19.80 -5.10
CA LYS A 148 13.56 21.19 -4.66
C LYS A 148 12.47 21.59 -3.65
N PRO A 149 12.82 22.09 -2.45
CA PRO A 149 11.84 22.53 -1.48
C PRO A 149 10.96 23.65 -2.04
N THR A 150 9.66 23.57 -1.76
CA THR A 150 8.66 24.58 -2.17
C THR A 150 7.87 25.14 -0.97
N ARG A 151 8.15 24.62 0.23
CA ARG A 151 7.52 25.03 1.50
C ARG A 151 8.44 24.64 2.67
N VAL A 152 8.04 25.05 3.88
CA VAL A 152 8.59 24.47 5.11
C VAL A 152 7.95 23.10 5.32
N GLU A 153 8.74 22.04 5.35
CA GLU A 153 8.26 20.67 5.48
C GLU A 153 9.03 19.95 6.58
N THR A 154 8.33 19.41 7.58
CA THR A 154 8.95 18.69 8.71
C THR A 154 8.79 17.17 8.56
N GLY A 155 7.96 16.72 7.62
CA GLY A 155 7.68 15.31 7.37
C GLY A 155 8.70 14.59 6.48
N TYR A 156 9.57 15.34 5.79
CA TYR A 156 10.54 14.78 4.85
C TYR A 156 11.98 14.86 5.38
N GLY A 157 12.81 13.92 4.94
CA GLY A 157 14.26 14.04 5.07
C GLY A 157 14.79 15.19 4.21
N HIS A 158 15.77 15.93 4.72
CA HIS A 158 16.44 17.03 4.02
C HIS A 158 17.88 16.64 3.71
N ILE A 159 18.31 16.92 2.48
CA ILE A 159 19.63 16.62 1.94
C ILE A 159 20.31 17.95 1.67
N GLU A 160 21.34 18.29 2.43
CA GLU A 160 22.21 19.42 2.13
C GLU A 160 23.38 18.92 1.28
N THR A 161 23.58 19.51 0.11
CA THR A 161 24.63 19.09 -0.83
C THR A 161 25.92 19.85 -0.62
N ASN A 162 27.03 19.21 -0.99
CA ASN A 162 28.37 19.77 -1.01
C ASN A 162 28.87 19.94 -2.46
N GLU A 163 30.07 19.44 -2.75
CA GLU A 163 30.72 19.48 -4.04
C GLU A 163 30.02 18.61 -5.08
N LYS A 164 30.26 18.95 -6.35
CA LYS A 164 29.73 18.22 -7.50
C LYS A 164 30.38 16.84 -7.60
N PHE A 165 29.56 15.81 -7.79
CA PHE A 165 30.01 14.50 -8.26
C PHE A 165 30.21 14.52 -9.78
N ASP A 166 29.23 15.09 -10.49
CA ASP A 166 29.28 15.42 -11.91
C ASP A 166 28.49 16.71 -12.20
N GLU A 167 28.17 16.99 -13.47
CA GLU A 167 27.49 18.22 -13.89
C GLU A 167 26.17 18.49 -13.15
N ASP A 168 25.36 17.44 -12.92
CA ASP A 168 24.03 17.53 -12.29
C ASP A 168 23.83 16.49 -11.16
N SER A 169 24.89 16.18 -10.42
CA SER A 169 24.78 15.37 -9.21
C SER A 169 25.83 15.80 -8.20
N PHE A 170 25.51 15.62 -6.92
CA PHE A 170 26.28 16.21 -5.83
C PHE A 170 26.53 15.18 -4.74
N TYR A 171 27.70 15.25 -4.12
CA TYR A 171 27.89 14.60 -2.83
C TYR A 171 27.03 15.29 -1.77
N ILE A 172 26.58 14.53 -0.77
CA ILE A 172 25.84 15.10 0.35
C ILE A 172 26.82 15.59 1.43
N LYS A 173 26.55 16.78 1.98
CA LYS A 173 27.23 17.29 3.18
C LYS A 173 26.67 16.63 4.43
N ARG A 174 25.34 16.53 4.51
CA ARG A 174 24.61 15.86 5.58
C ARG A 174 23.18 15.53 5.15
N PHE A 175 22.60 14.57 5.86
CA PHE A 175 21.21 14.20 5.77
C PHE A 175 20.53 14.50 7.12
N ILE A 176 19.33 15.06 7.09
CA ILE A 176 18.55 15.41 8.29
C ILE A 176 17.15 14.81 8.14
N GLU A 177 16.86 13.70 8.82
CA GLU A 177 15.54 13.08 8.80
C GLU A 177 14.55 13.84 9.68
N LYS A 178 13.46 14.34 9.08
CA LYS A 178 12.30 14.95 9.76
C LYS A 178 12.69 16.03 10.79
N PRO A 179 13.29 17.15 10.32
CA PRO A 179 13.69 18.24 11.19
C PRO A 179 12.49 18.90 11.90
N ASP A 180 12.77 19.59 13.00
CA ASP A 180 11.81 20.54 13.58
C ASP A 180 11.51 21.71 12.63
N PHE A 181 10.46 22.47 12.94
CA PHE A 181 9.98 23.55 12.07
C PHE A 181 11.03 24.63 11.80
N GLU A 182 11.77 25.07 12.83
CA GLU A 182 12.79 26.12 12.67
C GLU A 182 13.97 25.65 11.81
N THR A 183 14.39 24.40 12.01
CA THR A 183 15.41 23.77 11.19
C THR A 183 14.92 23.62 9.76
N ALA A 184 13.71 23.10 9.53
CA ALA A 184 13.11 22.99 8.19
C ALA A 184 13.00 24.36 7.49
N LYS A 185 12.62 25.39 8.24
CA LYS A 185 12.52 26.77 7.74
C LYS A 185 13.87 27.31 7.30
N SER A 186 14.91 27.16 8.12
CA SER A 186 16.26 27.58 7.77
C SER A 186 16.82 26.82 6.56
N LEU A 187 16.48 25.54 6.41
CA LEU A 187 16.89 24.71 5.28
C LEU A 187 16.16 25.07 3.98
N SER A 188 14.88 25.45 4.07
CA SER A 188 14.02 25.71 2.91
C SER A 188 14.45 26.90 2.05
N VAL A 189 15.26 27.81 2.60
CA VAL A 189 15.76 29.01 1.89
C VAL A 189 17.12 28.78 1.21
N LEU A 190 17.74 27.62 1.41
CA LEU A 190 19.04 27.29 0.84
C LEU A 190 18.89 26.62 -0.53
N ASP A 191 19.63 27.10 -1.53
CA ASP A 191 19.59 26.53 -2.89
C ASP A 191 20.23 25.14 -3.02
N ASN A 192 21.11 24.78 -2.08
CA ASN A 192 21.80 23.49 -2.03
C ASN A 192 21.09 22.47 -1.14
N VAL A 193 19.79 22.67 -0.85
CA VAL A 193 18.99 21.73 -0.06
C VAL A 193 17.89 21.11 -0.90
N TYR A 194 17.69 19.81 -0.70
CA TYR A 194 16.65 19.02 -1.36
C TYR A 194 15.87 18.18 -0.35
N TRP A 195 14.60 17.91 -0.61
CA TRP A 195 13.87 16.87 0.08
C TRP A 195 14.25 15.49 -0.44
N ASN A 196 14.42 14.54 0.47
CA ASN A 196 14.59 13.13 0.13
C ASN A 196 13.29 12.56 -0.41
N SER A 197 13.34 12.01 -1.62
CA SER A 197 12.18 11.34 -2.24
C SER A 197 11.94 9.91 -1.74
N GLY A 198 12.81 9.36 -0.88
CA GLY A 198 12.72 7.99 -0.39
C GLY A 198 13.03 6.91 -1.44
N ILE A 199 13.65 7.30 -2.56
CA ILE A 199 14.07 6.41 -3.65
C ILE A 199 15.59 6.28 -3.59
N PHE A 200 16.08 5.04 -3.64
CA PHE A 200 17.50 4.70 -3.48
C PHE A 200 17.99 3.88 -4.66
N VAL A 201 19.23 4.09 -5.11
CA VAL A 201 19.91 3.22 -6.10
C VAL A 201 21.34 2.93 -5.66
N PHE A 202 21.71 1.66 -5.58
CA PHE A 202 23.02 1.22 -5.09
C PHE A 202 23.40 -0.15 -5.67
N SER A 203 24.67 -0.53 -5.61
CA SER A 203 25.04 -1.94 -5.86
C SER A 203 24.74 -2.81 -4.64
N LEU A 204 24.44 -4.10 -4.83
CA LEU A 204 24.30 -5.04 -3.71
C LEU A 204 25.54 -5.05 -2.83
N LYS A 205 26.72 -5.04 -3.44
CA LYS A 205 28.01 -4.95 -2.75
C LYS A 205 28.07 -3.73 -1.83
N THR A 206 27.85 -2.53 -2.37
CA THR A 206 27.85 -1.28 -1.59
C THR A 206 26.88 -1.38 -0.42
N PHE A 207 25.64 -1.83 -0.67
CA PHE A 207 24.63 -1.91 0.39
C PHE A 207 25.07 -2.81 1.56
N PHE A 208 25.60 -3.99 1.27
CA PHE A 208 26.07 -4.91 2.32
C PHE A 208 27.35 -4.43 3.01
N GLU A 209 28.27 -3.77 2.30
CA GLU A 209 29.46 -3.15 2.90
C GLU A 209 29.09 -2.04 3.88
N GLU A 210 28.17 -1.14 3.49
CA GLU A 210 27.65 -0.07 4.33
C GLU A 210 26.85 -0.63 5.52
N LEU A 211 26.00 -1.64 5.29
CA LEU A 211 25.23 -2.30 6.34
C LEU A 211 26.15 -2.96 7.38
N LYS A 212 27.24 -3.59 6.96
CA LYS A 212 28.23 -4.20 7.85
C LYS A 212 28.88 -3.19 8.80
N ILE A 213 29.12 -1.96 8.32
CA ILE A 213 29.73 -0.89 9.11
C ILE A 213 28.72 -0.29 10.09
N TYR A 214 27.53 0.10 9.60
CA TYR A 214 26.61 0.94 10.37
C TYR A 214 25.53 0.17 11.11
N GLN A 215 25.25 -1.07 10.70
CA GLN A 215 24.18 -1.93 11.22
C GLN A 215 24.63 -3.41 11.28
N PRO A 216 25.74 -3.71 11.99
CA PRO A 216 26.35 -5.05 11.99
C PRO A 216 25.42 -6.14 12.51
N GLU A 217 24.47 -5.82 13.40
CA GLU A 217 23.47 -6.77 13.90
C GLU A 217 22.53 -7.23 12.78
N ILE A 218 21.98 -6.28 12.01
CA ILE A 218 21.15 -6.60 10.84
C ILE A 218 21.96 -7.40 9.83
N TYR A 219 23.18 -6.94 9.50
CA TYR A 219 24.07 -7.62 8.57
C TYR A 219 24.33 -9.09 8.95
N LYS A 220 24.58 -9.37 10.24
CA LYS A 220 24.88 -10.72 10.74
C LYS A 220 23.74 -11.71 10.49
N PHE A 221 22.49 -11.31 10.72
CA PHE A 221 21.34 -12.19 10.51
C PHE A 221 21.22 -12.67 9.08
N PHE A 222 21.57 -11.81 8.13
CA PHE A 222 21.47 -12.13 6.71
C PHE A 222 22.70 -12.85 6.17
N LEU A 223 23.74 -13.11 6.98
CA LEU A 223 24.80 -14.06 6.64
C LEU A 223 24.43 -15.52 6.97
N GLU A 224 23.36 -15.75 7.74
CA GLU A 224 22.93 -17.11 8.07
C GLU A 224 22.41 -17.85 6.84
N LYS A 225 22.96 -19.05 6.57
CA LYS A 225 22.38 -19.97 5.60
C LYS A 225 20.97 -20.36 6.05
N ASN A 226 20.06 -20.54 5.09
CA ASN A 226 18.66 -20.97 5.31
C ASN A 226 17.81 -19.99 6.13
N PHE A 227 18.10 -18.69 6.10
CA PHE A 227 17.35 -17.67 6.84
C PHE A 227 15.83 -17.71 6.55
N GLU A 228 15.41 -18.16 5.35
CA GLU A 228 14.01 -18.30 4.97
C GLU A 228 13.22 -19.19 5.95
N THR A 229 13.81 -20.30 6.39
CA THR A 229 13.18 -21.22 7.36
C THR A 229 13.10 -20.65 8.78
N LYS A 230 13.89 -19.61 9.07
CA LYS A 230 13.96 -18.94 10.36
C LYS A 230 13.43 -17.49 10.29
N LEU A 231 12.80 -17.10 9.18
CA LEU A 231 12.54 -15.70 8.86
C LEU A 231 11.76 -14.99 9.96
N GLU A 232 10.70 -15.63 10.50
CA GLU A 232 9.91 -15.05 11.60
C GLU A 232 10.76 -14.80 12.86
N LYS A 233 11.59 -15.79 13.24
CA LYS A 233 12.46 -15.68 14.41
C LYS A 233 13.49 -14.57 14.22
N ILE A 234 14.09 -14.48 13.03
CA ILE A 234 15.06 -13.42 12.70
C ILE A 234 14.38 -12.06 12.73
N TYR A 235 13.24 -11.89 12.06
CA TYR A 235 12.53 -10.61 11.96
C TYR A 235 12.12 -10.04 13.32
N SER A 236 11.64 -10.89 14.24
CA SER A 236 11.24 -10.45 15.58
C SER A 236 12.39 -9.79 16.35
N GLN A 237 13.64 -10.19 16.09
CA GLN A 237 14.86 -9.67 16.72
C GLN A 237 15.41 -8.41 16.02
N LEU A 238 14.95 -8.10 14.80
CA LEU A 238 15.44 -6.93 14.07
C LEU A 238 14.92 -5.62 14.69
N PRO A 239 15.74 -4.55 14.68
CA PRO A 239 15.30 -3.23 15.09
C PRO A 239 14.26 -2.68 14.11
N ASN A 240 13.34 -1.87 14.63
CA ASN A 240 12.38 -1.11 13.81
C ASN A 240 13.03 0.21 13.38
N ILE A 241 13.71 0.24 12.23
CA ILE A 241 14.56 1.36 11.82
C ILE A 241 14.45 1.67 10.32
N PRO A 242 14.20 2.93 9.91
CA PRO A 242 14.21 3.31 8.49
C PRO A 242 15.64 3.33 7.95
N ILE A 243 15.80 3.07 6.65
CA ILE A 243 17.09 3.12 5.93
C ILE A 243 17.75 4.50 6.05
N ASP A 244 16.95 5.56 6.09
CA ASP A 244 17.40 6.94 6.23
C ASP A 244 18.22 7.12 7.51
N LYS A 245 17.68 6.71 8.65
CA LYS A 245 18.37 6.75 9.97
C LYS A 245 19.43 5.68 10.11
N GLY A 246 19.15 4.48 9.60
CA GLY A 246 19.99 3.32 9.81
C GLY A 246 21.29 3.34 9.01
N LEU A 247 21.25 3.96 7.82
CA LEU A 247 22.31 3.91 6.85
C LEU A 247 22.65 5.31 6.30
N ILE A 248 21.69 5.99 5.67
CA ILE A 248 21.93 7.20 4.86
C ILE A 248 22.48 8.37 5.68
N GLU A 249 21.97 8.59 6.89
CA GLU A 249 22.44 9.65 7.78
C GLU A 249 23.88 9.44 8.29
N LYS A 250 24.38 8.20 8.21
CA LYS A 250 25.69 7.82 8.74
C LYS A 250 26.76 7.67 7.66
N THR A 251 26.38 7.26 6.46
CA THR A 251 27.33 7.01 5.38
C THR A 251 27.85 8.30 4.75
N LYS A 252 29.12 8.27 4.33
CA LYS A 252 29.78 9.35 3.58
C LYS A 252 29.74 9.12 2.06
N ASN A 253 29.31 7.93 1.63
CA ASN A 253 29.37 7.49 0.24
C ASN A 253 28.01 7.64 -0.46
N VAL A 254 27.49 8.87 -0.49
CA VAL A 254 26.15 9.17 -1.00
C VAL A 254 26.20 10.32 -2.00
N VAL A 255 25.50 10.13 -3.11
CA VAL A 255 25.30 11.12 -4.18
C VAL A 255 23.82 11.40 -4.32
N VAL A 256 23.44 12.65 -4.57
CA VAL A 256 22.06 13.04 -4.87
C VAL A 256 21.93 13.53 -6.32
N ILE A 257 20.84 13.11 -6.96
CA ILE A 257 20.40 13.64 -8.26
C ILE A 257 19.15 14.51 -8.02
N PRO A 258 19.23 15.83 -8.27
CA PRO A 258 18.05 16.68 -8.26
C PRO A 258 17.02 16.28 -9.32
N LEU A 259 15.78 16.04 -8.90
CA LEU A 259 14.65 15.72 -9.76
C LEU A 259 13.90 16.99 -10.15
N GLY A 260 14.01 17.36 -11.43
CA GLY A 260 13.17 18.40 -12.03
C GLY A 260 11.82 17.87 -12.50
N ILE A 261 11.09 17.13 -11.66
CA ILE A 261 9.76 16.56 -11.96
C ILE A 261 8.81 16.77 -10.78
N LEU A 262 7.50 16.78 -11.06
CA LEU A 262 6.48 16.82 -10.02
C LEU A 262 6.44 15.46 -9.30
N TRP A 263 6.75 15.50 -8.01
CA TRP A 263 6.75 14.38 -7.09
C TRP A 263 5.94 14.75 -5.86
N ASP A 264 5.20 13.80 -5.31
CA ASP A 264 4.56 13.94 -4.00
C ASP A 264 4.49 12.60 -3.28
N ASP A 265 4.70 12.62 -1.97
CA ASP A 265 4.57 11.43 -1.14
C ASP A 265 3.11 11.10 -0.83
N LEU A 266 2.13 11.94 -1.15
CA LEU A 266 0.71 11.75 -0.83
C LEU A 266 0.46 11.51 0.68
N GLY A 267 1.16 12.23 1.55
CA GLY A 267 1.08 12.05 3.00
C GLY A 267 -0.26 12.44 3.65
N SER A 268 -1.09 13.25 2.99
CA SER A 268 -2.38 13.73 3.49
C SER A 268 -3.28 14.24 2.36
N TRP A 269 -4.53 14.62 2.67
CA TRP A 269 -5.46 15.18 1.69
C TRP A 269 -4.99 16.50 1.07
N ALA A 270 -4.15 17.29 1.76
CA ALA A 270 -3.53 18.48 1.17
C ALA A 270 -2.65 18.16 -0.06
N ALA A 271 -2.21 16.91 -0.21
CA ALA A 271 -1.48 16.47 -1.39
C ALA A 271 -2.30 16.55 -2.68
N ILE A 272 -3.62 16.40 -2.59
CA ILE A 272 -4.54 16.51 -3.73
C ILE A 272 -4.40 17.87 -4.42
N GLU A 273 -4.17 18.95 -3.66
CA GLU A 273 -3.98 20.30 -4.21
C GLU A 273 -2.77 20.44 -5.10
N ARG A 274 -1.79 19.57 -4.93
CA ARG A 274 -0.51 19.63 -5.66
C ARG A 274 -0.54 18.78 -6.94
N ILE A 275 -1.50 17.85 -7.03
CA ILE A 275 -1.56 16.90 -8.16
C ILE A 275 -2.77 17.12 -9.07
N TYR A 276 -3.84 17.77 -8.60
CA TYR A 276 -5.02 18.12 -9.40
C TYR A 276 -5.09 19.61 -9.70
N GLN A 277 -5.74 19.94 -10.82
CA GLN A 277 -6.00 21.33 -11.21
C GLN A 277 -7.13 21.92 -10.36
N LYS A 278 -6.97 23.19 -10.00
CA LYS A 278 -7.97 23.99 -9.29
C LYS A 278 -8.85 24.72 -10.30
N ASP A 279 -10.11 24.95 -9.96
CA ASP A 279 -10.98 25.86 -10.70
C ASP A 279 -10.70 27.34 -10.34
N ASN A 280 -11.49 28.26 -10.89
CA ASN A 280 -11.36 29.70 -10.66
C ASN A 280 -11.60 30.14 -9.21
N GLN A 281 -12.24 29.30 -8.40
CA GLN A 281 -12.51 29.54 -6.97
C GLN A 281 -11.51 28.79 -6.07
N GLY A 282 -10.50 28.15 -6.66
CA GLY A 282 -9.51 27.36 -5.94
C GLY A 282 -10.01 25.96 -5.55
N ASN A 283 -11.20 25.55 -6.03
CA ASN A 283 -11.81 24.28 -5.68
C ASN A 283 -11.22 23.12 -6.49
N ILE A 284 -11.25 21.92 -5.90
CA ILE A 284 -10.88 20.66 -6.54
C ILE A 284 -12.05 19.71 -6.39
N ILE A 285 -12.78 19.50 -7.49
CA ILE A 285 -14.00 18.71 -7.51
C ILE A 285 -13.72 17.38 -8.22
N LEU A 286 -13.62 16.33 -7.41
CA LEU A 286 -13.37 14.94 -7.79
C LEU A 286 -14.56 14.04 -7.46
N ALA A 287 -15.77 14.59 -7.65
CA ALA A 287 -17.04 13.93 -7.37
C ALA A 287 -18.16 14.51 -8.22
N LYS A 288 -19.32 13.85 -8.20
CA LYS A 288 -20.56 14.48 -8.65
C LYS A 288 -20.97 15.53 -7.60
N ASN A 289 -20.71 16.80 -7.87
CA ASN A 289 -20.92 17.89 -6.92
C ASN A 289 -21.89 18.95 -7.45
N VAL A 290 -22.67 19.55 -6.54
CA VAL A 290 -23.51 20.73 -6.78
C VAL A 290 -23.07 21.78 -5.77
N ASP A 291 -22.46 22.86 -6.24
CA ASP A 291 -21.91 23.92 -5.39
C ASP A 291 -22.64 25.26 -5.54
N ILE A 292 -22.83 25.95 -4.42
CA ILE A 292 -23.30 27.34 -4.36
C ILE A 292 -22.32 28.17 -3.53
N GLY A 293 -21.34 28.78 -4.19
CA GLY A 293 -20.49 29.83 -3.60
C GLY A 293 -19.41 29.34 -2.64
N SER A 294 -18.89 28.12 -2.80
CA SER A 294 -17.76 27.64 -1.99
C SER A 294 -16.40 27.98 -2.62
N LYS A 295 -15.37 28.14 -1.79
CA LYS A 295 -14.01 28.50 -2.20
C LYS A 295 -12.96 27.60 -1.55
N ASN A 296 -11.88 27.33 -2.28
CA ASN A 296 -10.77 26.52 -1.82
C ASN A 296 -11.15 25.13 -1.26
N ILE A 297 -12.30 24.55 -1.68
CA ILE A 297 -12.75 23.25 -1.19
C ILE A 297 -12.18 22.08 -2.00
N ILE A 298 -12.04 20.93 -1.36
CA ILE A 298 -11.70 19.66 -2.00
C ILE A 298 -12.87 18.72 -1.79
N VAL A 299 -13.49 18.25 -2.87
CA VAL A 299 -14.61 17.29 -2.81
C VAL A 299 -14.22 16.02 -3.53
N VAL A 300 -14.24 14.89 -2.82
CA VAL A 300 -13.85 13.58 -3.35
C VAL A 300 -14.99 12.59 -3.10
N GLY A 301 -15.39 11.85 -4.12
CA GLY A 301 -16.42 10.82 -3.98
C GLY A 301 -16.87 10.25 -5.31
N ASP A 302 -17.36 9.00 -5.32
CA ASP A 302 -17.72 8.29 -6.55
C ASP A 302 -19.15 7.70 -6.54
N ARG A 303 -19.91 7.86 -5.45
CA ARG A 303 -21.23 7.21 -5.27
C ARG A 303 -22.41 8.16 -5.37
N ARG A 304 -22.47 9.20 -4.53
CA ARG A 304 -23.62 10.10 -4.41
C ARG A 304 -23.27 11.52 -4.83
N VAL A 305 -24.33 12.32 -5.03
CA VAL A 305 -24.19 13.76 -5.22
C VAL A 305 -23.77 14.39 -3.91
N VAL A 306 -22.70 15.19 -3.93
CA VAL A 306 -22.26 16.00 -2.78
C VAL A 306 -22.68 17.44 -3.03
N ALA A 307 -23.59 17.97 -2.22
CA ALA A 307 -23.99 19.38 -2.28
C ALA A 307 -23.17 20.21 -1.30
N THR A 308 -22.63 21.34 -1.76
CA THR A 308 -21.84 22.29 -0.96
C THR A 308 -22.40 23.70 -1.13
N CYS A 309 -22.37 24.51 -0.07
CA CYS A 309 -22.90 25.87 -0.09
C CYS A 309 -22.10 26.75 0.88
N GLY A 310 -21.46 27.80 0.38
CA GLY A 310 -20.74 28.79 1.18
C GLY A 310 -19.60 28.24 2.03
N LEU A 311 -18.97 27.12 1.63
CA LEU A 311 -17.86 26.53 2.37
C LEU A 311 -16.54 27.17 1.97
N GLU A 312 -15.62 27.32 2.93
CA GLU A 312 -14.26 27.81 2.67
C GLU A 312 -13.22 26.93 3.37
N ASP A 313 -12.19 26.56 2.62
CA ASP A 313 -11.08 25.72 3.10
C ASP A 313 -11.51 24.37 3.72
N VAL A 314 -12.47 23.70 3.08
CA VAL A 314 -13.03 22.41 3.54
C VAL A 314 -12.60 21.26 2.62
N ILE A 315 -12.28 20.11 3.22
CA ILE A 315 -12.12 18.83 2.54
C ILE A 315 -13.34 17.96 2.86
N VAL A 316 -14.04 17.51 1.83
CA VAL A 316 -15.14 16.56 1.89
C VAL A 316 -14.73 15.30 1.14
N VAL A 317 -14.70 14.17 1.84
CA VAL A 317 -14.38 12.86 1.24
C VAL A 317 -15.47 11.87 1.57
N ASP A 318 -16.15 11.42 0.52
CA ASP A 318 -17.28 10.51 0.60
C ASP A 318 -16.90 9.12 0.07
N THR A 319 -17.01 8.10 0.93
CA THR A 319 -16.99 6.68 0.54
C THR A 319 -18.30 6.00 0.89
N GLU A 320 -18.47 4.76 0.45
CA GLU A 320 -19.74 4.02 0.56
C GLU A 320 -20.24 3.83 2.01
N ASP A 321 -19.32 3.80 2.97
CA ASP A 321 -19.53 3.59 4.41
C ASP A 321 -19.20 4.79 5.29
N ALA A 322 -18.43 5.76 4.80
CA ALA A 322 -17.86 6.81 5.65
C ALA A 322 -17.80 8.15 4.92
N LEU A 323 -17.96 9.22 5.72
CA LEU A 323 -17.84 10.61 5.27
C LEU A 323 -16.84 11.32 6.18
N LEU A 324 -15.86 11.96 5.57
CA LEU A 324 -14.95 12.88 6.25
C LEU A 324 -15.23 14.31 5.81
N VAL A 325 -15.42 15.19 6.78
CA VAL A 325 -15.51 16.65 6.56
C VAL A 325 -14.56 17.31 7.53
N ILE A 326 -13.55 18.00 7.01
CA ILE A 326 -12.55 18.70 7.83
C ILE A 326 -12.20 20.04 7.22
N ASN A 327 -11.78 20.98 8.05
CA ASN A 327 -11.05 22.13 7.55
C ASN A 327 -9.63 21.69 7.12
N LYS A 328 -9.16 22.21 5.97
CA LYS A 328 -7.88 21.85 5.34
C LYS A 328 -6.68 22.05 6.27
N ASN A 329 -6.74 23.03 7.16
CA ASN A 329 -5.65 23.34 8.11
C ASN A 329 -5.47 22.23 9.18
N PHE A 330 -6.38 21.25 9.25
CA PHE A 330 -6.32 20.13 10.18
C PHE A 330 -6.12 18.78 9.48
N ASP A 331 -5.67 18.77 8.23
CA ASP A 331 -5.47 17.54 7.43
C ASP A 331 -4.61 16.48 8.14
N GLN A 332 -3.59 16.88 8.89
CA GLN A 332 -2.74 15.95 9.66
C GLN A 332 -3.47 15.27 10.83
N LYS A 333 -4.58 15.84 11.32
CA LYS A 333 -5.38 15.30 12.43
C LYS A 333 -6.33 14.17 12.02
N VAL A 334 -6.39 13.81 10.73
CA VAL A 334 -7.17 12.64 10.28
C VAL A 334 -6.74 11.37 11.00
N LYS A 335 -5.44 11.23 11.33
CA LYS A 335 -4.95 10.11 12.15
C LYS A 335 -5.62 10.06 13.53
N ASP A 336 -5.82 11.21 14.17
CA ASP A 336 -6.43 11.32 15.50
C ASP A 336 -7.93 10.97 15.44
N ILE A 337 -8.59 11.24 14.31
CA ILE A 337 -9.97 10.81 14.04
C ILE A 337 -10.04 9.29 13.94
N VAL A 338 -9.14 8.68 13.14
CA VAL A 338 -9.08 7.23 12.95
C VAL A 338 -8.84 6.51 14.28
N GLU A 339 -8.01 7.05 15.17
CA GLU A 339 -7.76 6.49 16.50
C GLU A 339 -8.99 6.52 17.43
N LYS A 340 -9.93 7.44 17.19
CA LYS A 340 -11.17 7.57 17.98
C LYS A 340 -12.32 6.71 17.47
N ILE A 341 -12.25 6.21 16.24
CA ILE A 341 -13.29 5.34 15.68
C ILE A 341 -13.06 3.91 16.16
N SER A 342 -14.05 3.34 16.86
CA SER A 342 -13.95 2.02 17.48
C SER A 342 -14.55 0.88 16.65
N ASP A 343 -15.07 1.15 15.45
CA ASP A 343 -15.77 0.16 14.63
C ASP A 343 -14.93 -0.34 13.44
N GLU A 344 -15.51 -1.22 12.62
CA GLU A 344 -14.83 -1.84 11.48
C GLU A 344 -14.52 -0.85 10.32
N THR A 345 -15.05 0.37 10.33
CA THR A 345 -14.89 1.36 9.23
C THR A 345 -13.47 1.92 9.12
N VAL A 346 -12.61 1.71 10.12
CA VAL A 346 -11.16 1.99 9.99
C VAL A 346 -10.39 0.79 9.45
N LEU A 347 -10.97 -0.40 9.55
CA LEU A 347 -10.34 -1.67 9.20
C LEU A 347 -10.60 -2.05 7.75
N TYR A 348 -11.85 -1.93 7.30
CA TYR A 348 -12.31 -2.42 6.01
C TYR A 348 -13.22 -1.42 5.31
N HIS A 349 -13.25 -1.50 3.98
CA HIS A 349 -14.35 -0.95 3.18
C HIS A 349 -15.54 -1.90 3.25
N LYS A 350 -16.73 -1.45 2.79
CA LYS A 350 -17.90 -2.35 2.67
C LYS A 350 -17.60 -3.58 1.83
N THR A 351 -16.90 -3.38 0.71
CA THR A 351 -16.42 -4.46 -0.15
C THR A 351 -15.03 -4.89 0.27
N VAL A 352 -14.87 -6.18 0.57
CA VAL A 352 -13.60 -6.75 1.02
C VAL A 352 -13.16 -7.88 0.10
N GLN A 353 -11.94 -7.76 -0.42
CA GLN A 353 -11.33 -8.75 -1.30
C GLN A 353 -10.81 -9.96 -0.51
N ARG A 354 -10.92 -11.15 -1.11
CA ARG A 354 -10.55 -12.45 -0.56
C ARG A 354 -9.98 -13.36 -1.66
N PRO A 355 -9.19 -14.39 -1.29
CA PRO A 355 -8.64 -15.37 -2.27
C PRO A 355 -9.64 -16.09 -3.17
N TRP A 356 -10.90 -16.12 -2.76
CA TRP A 356 -11.99 -16.76 -3.50
C TRP A 356 -12.89 -15.77 -4.25
N GLY A 357 -12.67 -14.45 -4.12
CA GLY A 357 -13.52 -13.40 -4.66
C GLY A 357 -13.67 -12.25 -3.68
N PHE A 358 -14.90 -11.78 -3.43
CA PHE A 358 -15.12 -10.67 -2.50
C PHE A 358 -16.51 -10.75 -1.86
N TYR A 359 -16.69 -10.04 -0.77
CA TYR A 359 -18.03 -9.79 -0.24
C TYR A 359 -18.24 -8.29 -0.02
N THR A 360 -19.49 -7.85 -0.12
CA THR A 360 -19.92 -6.50 0.25
C THR A 360 -20.91 -6.58 1.41
N VAL A 361 -20.65 -5.88 2.50
CA VAL A 361 -21.65 -5.73 3.58
C VAL A 361 -22.71 -4.75 3.12
N LEU A 362 -23.92 -5.25 2.84
CA LEU A 362 -25.05 -4.43 2.39
C LEU A 362 -25.73 -3.71 3.56
N LYS A 363 -25.86 -4.41 4.69
CA LYS A 363 -26.49 -3.89 5.91
C LYS A 363 -25.98 -4.64 7.13
N GLN A 364 -25.78 -3.93 8.23
CA GLN A 364 -25.47 -4.52 9.52
C GLN A 364 -26.24 -3.77 10.59
N GLU A 365 -26.92 -4.50 11.47
CA GLU A 365 -27.66 -3.98 12.62
C GLU A 365 -27.50 -4.94 13.80
N LYS A 366 -28.04 -4.57 14.95
CA LYS A 366 -28.08 -5.48 16.10
C LYS A 366 -28.86 -6.75 15.73
N GLY A 367 -28.17 -7.89 15.75
CA GLY A 367 -28.76 -9.22 15.55
C GLY A 367 -28.69 -9.77 14.12
N TYR A 368 -28.36 -8.95 13.11
CA TYR A 368 -28.15 -9.45 11.75
C TYR A 368 -27.10 -8.69 10.91
N LYS A 369 -26.49 -9.38 9.94
CA LYS A 369 -25.55 -8.84 8.95
C LYS A 369 -25.89 -9.44 7.58
N VAL A 370 -26.11 -8.58 6.59
CA VAL A 370 -26.40 -8.97 5.21
C VAL A 370 -25.18 -8.71 4.35
N LYS A 371 -24.73 -9.73 3.63
CA LYS A 371 -23.62 -9.63 2.69
C LYS A 371 -24.04 -10.08 1.29
N LEU A 372 -23.49 -9.42 0.28
CA LEU A 372 -23.42 -9.94 -1.08
C LEU A 372 -22.05 -10.60 -1.27
N ILE A 373 -22.02 -11.91 -1.41
CA ILE A 373 -20.82 -12.72 -1.62
C ILE A 373 -20.68 -13.02 -3.11
N ASN A 374 -19.51 -12.69 -3.68
CA ASN A 374 -19.14 -12.96 -5.06
C ASN A 374 -17.99 -13.96 -5.07
N VAL A 375 -18.23 -15.17 -5.54
CA VAL A 375 -17.20 -16.21 -5.64
C VAL A 375 -16.74 -16.32 -7.09
N LEU A 376 -15.44 -16.10 -7.32
CA LEU A 376 -14.82 -16.16 -8.63
C LEU A 376 -14.88 -17.59 -9.22
N PRO A 377 -14.77 -17.74 -10.55
CA PRO A 377 -14.76 -19.04 -11.19
C PRO A 377 -13.74 -20.02 -10.59
N ASN A 378 -14.16 -21.27 -10.38
CA ASN A 378 -13.38 -22.35 -9.78
C ASN A 378 -12.79 -22.04 -8.39
N LYS A 379 -13.37 -21.08 -7.66
CA LYS A 379 -12.96 -20.75 -6.28
C LYS A 379 -13.96 -21.28 -5.27
N LYS A 380 -13.47 -21.46 -4.04
CA LYS A 380 -14.27 -21.89 -2.89
C LYS A 380 -13.83 -21.21 -1.62
N LEU A 381 -14.78 -21.06 -0.70
CA LEU A 381 -14.53 -20.61 0.65
C LEU A 381 -13.88 -21.75 1.46
N SER A 382 -13.33 -21.42 2.63
CA SER A 382 -12.86 -22.41 3.60
C SER A 382 -14.01 -23.28 4.08
N LEU A 383 -13.74 -24.54 4.45
CA LEU A 383 -14.72 -25.32 5.20
C LEU A 383 -14.74 -24.75 6.61
N GLN A 384 -15.91 -24.27 7.05
CA GLN A 384 -16.00 -23.52 8.28
C GLN A 384 -17.29 -23.83 9.04
N LYS A 385 -17.34 -23.38 10.30
CA LYS A 385 -18.56 -23.33 11.11
C LYS A 385 -18.54 -22.10 12.01
N HIS A 386 -19.71 -21.73 12.53
CA HIS A 386 -19.88 -20.59 13.42
C HIS A 386 -20.43 -21.03 14.76
N LYS A 387 -19.91 -20.50 15.88
CA LYS A 387 -20.39 -20.85 17.22
C LYS A 387 -21.62 -20.05 17.60
N LYS A 388 -21.66 -18.76 17.24
CA LYS A 388 -22.63 -17.80 17.80
C LYS A 388 -23.72 -17.37 16.81
N ARG A 389 -23.53 -17.56 15.50
CA ARG A 389 -24.49 -17.19 14.45
C ARG A 389 -24.93 -18.36 13.55
N ALA A 390 -26.15 -18.22 13.03
CA ALA A 390 -26.67 -19.02 11.92
C ALA A 390 -26.68 -18.17 10.65
N GLU A 391 -26.84 -18.81 9.49
CA GLU A 391 -26.79 -18.14 8.19
C GLU A 391 -27.93 -18.60 7.30
N GLN A 392 -28.44 -17.68 6.48
CA GLN A 392 -29.36 -17.96 5.38
C GLN A 392 -28.70 -17.51 4.08
N TRP A 393 -28.56 -18.41 3.13
CA TRP A 393 -28.02 -18.12 1.80
C TRP A 393 -29.13 -18.12 0.76
N PHE A 394 -29.06 -17.17 -0.17
CA PHE A 394 -29.92 -17.07 -1.34
C PHE A 394 -29.05 -16.92 -2.59
N VAL A 395 -29.23 -17.81 -3.58
CA VAL A 395 -28.46 -17.75 -4.84
C VAL A 395 -29.05 -16.69 -5.76
N VAL A 396 -28.38 -15.55 -5.87
CA VAL A 396 -28.79 -14.46 -6.77
C VAL A 396 -28.50 -14.82 -8.22
N LYS A 397 -27.34 -15.43 -8.48
CA LYS A 397 -26.87 -15.73 -9.83
C LYS A 397 -25.87 -16.88 -9.84
N GLY A 398 -26.03 -17.78 -10.80
CA GLY A 398 -25.13 -18.92 -11.01
C GLY A 398 -25.61 -20.19 -10.32
N VAL A 399 -24.69 -21.13 -10.14
CA VAL A 399 -24.92 -22.41 -9.46
C VAL A 399 -23.90 -22.52 -8.34
N ALA A 400 -24.36 -22.75 -7.11
CA ALA A 400 -23.53 -22.93 -5.94
C ALA A 400 -23.35 -24.42 -5.66
N LYS A 401 -22.12 -24.90 -5.53
CA LYS A 401 -21.84 -26.22 -4.96
C LYS A 401 -21.63 -26.05 -3.46
N ILE A 402 -22.48 -26.70 -2.68
CA ILE A 402 -22.48 -26.59 -1.23
C ILE A 402 -22.01 -27.90 -0.61
N THR A 403 -21.04 -27.82 0.30
CA THR A 403 -20.80 -28.88 1.29
C THR A 403 -21.47 -28.44 2.58
N CYS A 404 -22.35 -29.26 3.15
CA CYS A 404 -22.98 -28.99 4.44
C CYS A 404 -23.06 -30.30 5.24
N ASN A 405 -22.46 -30.32 6.43
CA ASN A 405 -22.10 -31.55 7.15
C ASN A 405 -21.31 -32.50 6.23
N ASN A 406 -21.81 -33.72 6.01
CA ASN A 406 -21.19 -34.74 5.16
C ASN A 406 -21.86 -34.87 3.79
N LYS A 407 -22.72 -33.90 3.41
CA LYS A 407 -23.45 -33.93 2.14
C LYS A 407 -22.93 -32.84 1.20
N VAL A 408 -22.85 -33.18 -0.08
CA VAL A 408 -22.54 -32.24 -1.17
C VAL A 408 -23.74 -32.18 -2.10
N PHE A 409 -24.23 -30.98 -2.35
CA PHE A 409 -25.36 -30.74 -3.27
C PHE A 409 -25.20 -29.40 -3.97
N TYR A 410 -26.08 -29.12 -4.93
CA TYR A 410 -26.05 -27.89 -5.71
C TYR A 410 -27.29 -27.05 -5.43
N LEU A 411 -27.10 -25.73 -5.35
CA LEU A 411 -28.19 -24.76 -5.36
C LEU A 411 -28.14 -23.96 -6.67
N LYS A 412 -29.29 -23.85 -7.33
CA LYS A 412 -29.50 -23.03 -8.51
C LYS A 412 -29.97 -21.64 -8.11
N GLN A 413 -29.99 -20.74 -9.08
CA GLN A 413 -30.55 -19.40 -8.93
C GLN A 413 -31.96 -19.45 -8.32
N ASN A 414 -32.23 -18.50 -7.41
CA ASN A 414 -33.45 -18.37 -6.61
C ASN A 414 -33.66 -19.43 -5.51
N GLU A 415 -32.78 -20.42 -5.38
CA GLU A 415 -32.83 -21.38 -4.27
C GLU A 415 -32.13 -20.83 -3.02
N THR A 416 -32.53 -21.36 -1.87
CA THR A 416 -32.01 -20.95 -0.56
C THR A 416 -31.51 -22.12 0.27
N LEU A 417 -30.61 -21.82 1.20
CA LEU A 417 -30.19 -22.76 2.22
C LEU A 417 -30.09 -22.08 3.58
N ARG A 418 -30.60 -22.74 4.60
CA ARG A 418 -30.39 -22.37 6.00
C ARG A 418 -29.25 -23.21 6.59
N ILE A 419 -28.33 -22.55 7.29
CA ILE A 419 -27.17 -23.16 7.93
C ILE A 419 -27.27 -22.86 9.43
N GLU A 420 -27.47 -23.90 10.22
CA GLU A 420 -27.56 -23.79 11.67
C GLU A 420 -26.19 -23.58 12.33
N LYS A 421 -26.19 -23.07 13.55
CA LYS A 421 -24.97 -22.92 14.37
C LYS A 421 -24.21 -24.25 14.46
N ASN A 422 -22.88 -24.17 14.52
CA ASN A 422 -21.96 -25.30 14.61
C ASN A 422 -21.98 -26.28 13.42
N THR A 423 -22.76 -26.01 12.37
CA THR A 423 -22.81 -26.83 11.15
C THR A 423 -21.58 -26.56 10.27
N PRO A 424 -20.73 -27.57 9.99
CA PRO A 424 -19.67 -27.45 8.98
C PRO A 424 -20.28 -27.19 7.61
N HIS A 425 -19.82 -26.15 6.92
CA HIS A 425 -20.30 -25.78 5.60
C HIS A 425 -19.23 -25.11 4.74
N ARG A 426 -19.38 -25.20 3.42
CA ARG A 426 -18.49 -24.60 2.40
C ARG A 426 -19.29 -24.19 1.16
N LEU A 427 -18.98 -23.01 0.64
CA LEU A 427 -19.48 -22.50 -0.65
C LEU A 427 -18.40 -22.63 -1.73
N GLU A 428 -18.75 -23.23 -2.86
CA GLU A 428 -17.88 -23.37 -4.04
C GLU A 428 -18.61 -22.87 -5.29
N ASN A 429 -17.87 -22.15 -6.16
CA ASN A 429 -18.32 -21.82 -7.50
C ASN A 429 -17.74 -22.85 -8.49
N PRO A 430 -18.56 -23.82 -8.97
CA PRO A 430 -18.11 -24.83 -9.93
C PRO A 430 -18.01 -24.28 -11.37
N SER A 431 -18.43 -23.04 -11.62
CA SER A 431 -18.32 -22.44 -12.95
C SER A 431 -16.87 -22.12 -13.28
N SER A 432 -16.46 -22.39 -14.52
CA SER A 432 -15.16 -22.00 -15.05
C SER A 432 -15.12 -20.60 -15.66
N LYS A 433 -16.27 -19.93 -15.78
CA LYS A 433 -16.40 -18.64 -16.47
C LYS A 433 -17.13 -17.57 -15.67
N ASN A 434 -18.21 -17.93 -15.00
CA ASN A 434 -19.13 -16.95 -14.41
C ASN A 434 -18.88 -16.80 -12.91
N ILE A 435 -19.02 -15.58 -12.42
CA ILE A 435 -19.04 -15.29 -10.98
C ILE A 435 -20.36 -15.82 -10.39
N LEU A 436 -20.26 -16.46 -9.23
CA LEU A 436 -21.40 -16.88 -8.40
C LEU A 436 -21.74 -15.76 -7.41
N GLU A 437 -23.00 -15.37 -7.34
CA GLU A 437 -23.49 -14.31 -6.45
C GLU A 437 -24.47 -14.89 -5.42
N ILE A 438 -24.16 -14.73 -4.13
CA ILE A 438 -24.98 -15.18 -2.99
C ILE A 438 -25.31 -13.99 -2.10
N ILE A 439 -26.57 -13.86 -1.69
CA ILE A 439 -26.91 -13.04 -0.51
C ILE A 439 -26.84 -13.94 0.72
N GLU A 440 -25.99 -13.56 1.67
CA GLU A 440 -25.89 -14.17 3.00
C GLU A 440 -26.57 -13.24 4.01
N VAL A 441 -27.51 -13.78 4.78
CA VAL A 441 -28.05 -13.15 5.99
C VAL A 441 -27.55 -13.94 7.18
N ALA A 442 -26.57 -13.40 7.90
CA ALA A 442 -26.09 -13.95 9.16
C ALA A 442 -26.90 -13.34 10.31
N TYR A 443 -27.36 -14.16 11.25
CA TYR A 443 -28.14 -13.71 12.41
C TYR A 443 -27.77 -14.48 13.69
N GLY A 444 -27.75 -13.78 14.82
CA GLY A 444 -27.31 -14.34 16.09
C GLY A 444 -26.87 -13.28 17.11
N SER A 445 -26.32 -13.75 18.23
CA SER A 445 -25.86 -12.88 19.32
C SER A 445 -24.51 -12.19 19.03
N TYR A 446 -23.76 -12.70 18.04
CA TYR A 446 -22.46 -12.17 17.65
C TYR A 446 -22.18 -12.47 16.17
N LEU A 447 -21.69 -11.46 15.43
CA LEU A 447 -21.58 -11.50 13.97
C LEU A 447 -20.17 -11.16 13.46
N GLY A 448 -19.20 -11.06 14.38
CA GLY A 448 -17.79 -10.82 14.04
C GLY A 448 -17.18 -11.95 13.21
N GLU A 449 -16.17 -11.61 12.41
CA GLU A 449 -15.44 -12.59 11.58
C GLU A 449 -14.55 -13.53 12.40
N ASP A 450 -14.33 -13.25 13.68
CA ASP A 450 -13.64 -14.11 14.65
C ASP A 450 -14.53 -15.22 15.23
N ASP A 451 -15.83 -15.24 14.92
CA ASP A 451 -16.71 -16.41 15.20
C ASP A 451 -16.48 -17.59 14.24
N ILE A 452 -15.70 -17.36 13.17
CA ILE A 452 -15.44 -18.34 12.12
C ILE A 452 -14.38 -19.34 12.59
N ILE A 453 -14.75 -20.61 12.67
CA ILE A 453 -13.83 -21.72 12.91
C ILE A 453 -13.56 -22.42 11.59
N ARG A 454 -12.31 -22.36 11.13
CA ARG A 454 -11.87 -23.02 9.89
C ARG A 454 -11.48 -24.47 10.20
N LEU A 455 -12.04 -25.40 9.43
CA LEU A 455 -11.75 -26.83 9.50
C LEU A 455 -10.78 -27.25 8.41
N GLU A 456 -10.91 -26.65 7.22
CA GLU A 456 -10.00 -26.81 6.10
C GLU A 456 -9.88 -25.47 5.36
N ASP A 457 -8.66 -24.94 5.25
CA ASP A 457 -8.35 -23.68 4.57
C ASP A 457 -7.26 -23.86 3.51
N ASP A 458 -7.62 -23.61 2.25
CA ASP A 458 -6.69 -23.66 1.12
C ASP A 458 -5.74 -22.45 1.09
N PHE A 459 -5.87 -21.51 2.05
CA PHE A 459 -5.22 -20.20 2.03
C PHE A 459 -4.28 -19.97 3.22
N GLY A 460 -4.01 -21.00 4.02
CA GLY A 460 -3.03 -20.96 5.12
C GLY A 460 -3.42 -20.09 6.32
N ARG A 461 -4.71 -19.73 6.45
CA ARG A 461 -5.25 -19.00 7.60
C ARG A 461 -5.69 -20.00 8.65
N LYS A 462 -5.31 -19.73 9.91
CA LYS A 462 -5.78 -20.51 11.05
C LYS A 462 -7.22 -20.17 11.41
#